data_AF-A0A564WIR8-F1
#
_entry.id   AF-A0A564WIR8-F1
#
_cell.length_a   1.000
_cell.length_b   1.000
_cell.length_c   1.000
_cell.angle_alpha   90.00
_cell.angle_beta   90.00
_cell.angle_gamma   90.00
#
_symmetry.space_group_name_H-M   'P 1'
#
loop_
_entity.id
_entity.type
_entity.pdbx_description
1 polymer ?
#
loop_
_entity_poly.entity_id
_entity_poly.type
_entity_poly.pdbx_seq_one_letter_code
_entity_poly.pdbx_strand_id
1 'polypeptide(L)'
;MGATGEQPTLLVIAGPNGSGKSTLRRWLEAQGIALPDHIDPDEIASGLDGDDARRTREAQRIADERRARFVSEARSFSFETVLSHPSKIAFMREAQAAGYYIILYYVAIADPLVNVARVADRVAKGGHDVPEEKIRARYQRSMSLLAEAARAADRVYVFDNSGCGGERRLCVAIEEGRLPTLEPNQPGWVRKFLIEPLTTEAAP
;
A
#
# COMPACT_ATOMS: atom_id res chain seq x y z
N MET A 1 9.06 -5.22 34.54
CA MET A 1 8.20 -4.02 34.57
C MET A 1 8.95 -2.90 33.84
N GLY A 2 8.34 -2.32 32.81
CA GLY A 2 8.88 -1.24 31.95
C GLY A 2 8.92 -1.69 30.48
N ALA A 3 8.11 -1.19 29.53
CA ALA A 3 7.19 -0.06 29.53
C ALA A 3 5.77 -0.49 29.13
N THR A 4 4.75 0.08 29.77
CA THR A 4 3.37 0.11 29.27
C THR A 4 3.28 1.14 28.12
N GLY A 5 3.97 0.86 27.02
CA GLY A 5 3.85 1.62 25.78
C GLY A 5 2.72 1.06 24.93
N GLU A 6 1.93 1.93 24.32
CA GLU A 6 0.93 1.54 23.30
C GLU A 6 1.65 0.79 22.16
N GLN A 7 1.05 -0.31 21.68
CA GLN A 7 1.64 -1.11 20.60
C GLN A 7 1.86 -0.24 19.36
N PRO A 8 3.08 -0.18 18.78
CA PRO A 8 3.33 0.69 17.64
C PRO A 8 2.58 0.18 16.41
N THR A 9 2.07 1.10 15.60
CA THR A 9 1.27 0.77 14.41
C THR A 9 2.04 1.10 13.14
N LEU A 10 2.08 0.14 12.21
CA LEU A 10 2.55 0.33 10.84
C LEU A 10 1.36 0.33 9.88
N LEU A 11 1.05 1.49 9.31
CA LEU A 11 -0.01 1.61 8.31
C LEU A 11 0.58 1.64 6.90
N VAL A 12 0.26 0.62 6.10
CA VAL A 12 0.74 0.48 4.73
C VAL A 12 -0.39 0.80 3.76
N ILE A 13 -0.20 1.81 2.91
CA ILE A 13 -1.12 2.09 1.79
C ILE A 13 -0.49 1.54 0.51
N ALA A 14 -1.10 0.50 -0.05
CA ALA A 14 -0.53 -0.28 -1.14
C ALA A 14 -1.42 -0.31 -2.39
N GLY A 15 -0.80 -0.54 -3.54
CA GLY A 15 -1.51 -0.79 -4.79
C GLY A 15 -0.80 -0.24 -6.04
N PRO A 16 -1.23 -0.64 -7.26
CA PRO A 16 -0.57 -0.28 -8.51
C PRO A 16 -0.39 1.23 -8.73
N ASN A 17 0.56 1.63 -9.59
CA ASN A 17 0.64 3.02 -10.04
C ASN A 17 -0.70 3.46 -10.65
N GLY A 18 -1.19 4.67 -10.38
CA GLY A 18 -2.48 5.15 -10.90
C GLY A 18 -3.73 4.58 -10.22
N SER A 19 -3.62 3.70 -9.22
CA SER A 19 -4.79 3.10 -8.56
C SER A 19 -5.56 4.04 -7.63
N GLY A 20 -4.94 5.14 -7.20
CA GLY A 20 -5.56 6.13 -6.32
C GLY A 20 -5.13 6.06 -4.85
N LYS A 21 -3.96 5.49 -4.52
CA LYS A 21 -3.40 5.44 -3.15
C LYS A 21 -3.43 6.79 -2.43
N SER A 22 -2.91 7.85 -3.04
CA SER A 22 -2.89 9.19 -2.40
C SER A 22 -4.28 9.80 -2.25
N THR A 23 -5.26 9.39 -3.07
CA THR A 23 -6.67 9.75 -2.87
C THR A 23 -7.30 8.94 -1.74
N LEU A 24 -6.96 7.65 -1.62
CA LEU A 24 -7.36 6.83 -0.49
C LEU A 24 -6.79 7.39 0.82
N ARG A 25 -5.50 7.74 0.85
CA ARG A 25 -4.83 8.38 1.99
C ARG A 25 -5.59 9.59 2.51
N ARG A 26 -5.81 10.58 1.64
CA ARG A 26 -6.56 11.81 1.96
C ARG A 26 -7.97 11.52 2.44
N TRP A 27 -8.61 10.51 1.85
CA TRP A 27 -9.93 10.09 2.32
C TRP A 27 -9.89 9.49 3.73
N LEU A 28 -8.91 8.62 4.03
CA LEU A 28 -8.75 8.02 5.36
C LEU A 28 -8.59 9.12 6.41
N GLU A 29 -7.71 10.11 6.16
CA GLU A 29 -7.52 11.27 7.01
C GLU A 29 -8.83 12.05 7.20
N ALA A 30 -9.60 12.28 6.13
CA ALA A 30 -10.90 12.95 6.18
C ALA A 30 -11.97 12.15 6.95
N GLN A 31 -11.82 10.82 7.09
CA GLN A 31 -12.65 9.99 7.95
C GLN A 31 -12.17 9.98 9.42
N GLY A 32 -11.14 10.73 9.77
CA GLY A 32 -10.55 10.76 11.11
C GLY A 32 -9.62 9.58 11.40
N ILE A 33 -9.22 8.81 10.39
CA ILE A 33 -8.21 7.76 10.56
C ILE A 33 -6.85 8.45 10.64
N ALA A 34 -6.25 8.44 11.83
CA ALA A 34 -4.93 9.01 12.05
C ALA A 34 -3.88 8.21 11.26
N LEU A 35 -3.17 8.91 10.37
CA LEU A 35 -1.98 8.37 9.74
C LEU A 35 -0.77 8.76 10.60
N PRO A 36 -0.14 7.81 11.30
CA PRO A 36 1.08 8.11 12.04
C PRO A 36 2.19 8.51 11.06
N ASP A 37 3.12 9.34 11.53
CA ASP A 37 4.30 9.88 10.82
C ASP A 37 4.49 9.31 9.40
N HIS A 38 3.91 9.97 8.39
CA HIS A 38 3.90 9.47 7.02
C HIS A 38 5.29 9.63 6.38
N ILE A 39 5.88 8.52 5.92
CA ILE A 39 7.19 8.51 5.25
C ILE A 39 6.96 8.45 3.73
N ASP A 40 6.95 9.63 3.10
CA ASP A 40 6.80 9.82 1.66
C ASP A 40 8.16 10.09 0.96
N PRO A 41 8.63 9.18 0.07
CA PRO A 41 9.82 9.43 -0.74
C PRO A 41 9.71 10.66 -1.66
N ASP A 42 8.51 11.01 -2.14
CA ASP A 42 8.34 12.16 -3.04
C ASP A 42 8.53 13.48 -2.26
N GLU A 43 8.03 13.55 -1.02
CA GLU A 43 8.30 14.68 -0.12
C GLU A 43 9.79 14.79 0.23
N ILE A 44 10.45 13.66 0.51
CA ILE A 44 11.90 13.62 0.75
C ILE A 44 12.65 14.12 -0.48
N ALA A 45 12.29 13.65 -1.69
CA ALA A 45 12.93 14.04 -2.94
C ALA A 45 12.82 15.55 -3.24
N SER A 46 11.71 16.18 -2.83
CA SER A 46 11.50 17.62 -3.01
C SER A 46 12.50 18.49 -2.24
N GLY A 47 13.07 17.97 -1.15
CA GLY A 47 14.08 18.65 -0.32
C GLY A 47 15.53 18.30 -0.66
N LEU A 48 15.78 17.51 -1.72
CA LEU A 48 17.13 17.10 -2.13
C LEU A 48 17.61 17.87 -3.36
N ASP A 49 18.92 18.11 -3.41
CA ASP A 49 19.58 18.68 -4.59
C ASP A 49 19.96 17.59 -5.62
N GLY A 50 20.05 18.00 -6.89
CA GLY A 50 20.52 17.18 -8.00
C GLY A 50 19.44 16.84 -9.03
N ASP A 51 19.81 16.07 -10.05
CA ASP A 51 18.87 15.61 -11.08
C ASP A 51 17.80 14.65 -10.52
N ASP A 52 16.71 14.48 -11.25
CA ASP A 52 15.56 13.67 -10.85
C ASP A 52 15.94 12.22 -10.51
N ALA A 53 16.86 11.62 -11.25
CA ALA A 53 17.26 10.24 -11.04
C ALA A 53 18.04 10.09 -9.72
N ARG A 54 18.93 11.04 -9.41
CA ARG A 54 19.66 11.10 -8.15
C ARG A 54 18.71 11.37 -6.98
N ARG A 55 17.84 12.37 -7.08
CA ARG A 55 16.86 12.71 -6.03
C ARG A 55 15.96 11.52 -5.72
N THR A 56 15.44 10.83 -6.74
CA THR A 56 14.58 9.65 -6.57
C THR A 56 15.30 8.51 -5.84
N ARG A 57 16.54 8.18 -6.25
CA ARG A 57 17.31 7.10 -5.61
C ARG A 57 17.65 7.43 -4.16
N GLU A 58 18.10 8.64 -3.91
CA GLU A 58 18.51 9.08 -2.58
C GLU A 58 17.31 9.19 -1.64
N ALA A 59 16.18 9.73 -2.11
CA ALA A 59 14.96 9.77 -1.33
C ALA A 59 14.43 8.37 -0.97
N GLN A 60 14.55 7.41 -1.89
CA GLN A 60 14.20 6.02 -1.59
C GLN A 60 15.09 5.42 -0.49
N ARG A 61 16.41 5.66 -0.55
CA ARG A 61 17.36 5.24 0.48
C ARG A 61 17.03 5.85 1.84
N ILE A 62 16.83 7.17 1.88
CA ILE A 62 16.47 7.90 3.11
C ILE A 62 15.14 7.41 3.67
N ALA A 63 14.14 7.15 2.82
CA ALA A 63 12.86 6.61 3.26
C ALA A 63 13.01 5.23 3.89
N ASP A 64 13.81 4.34 3.30
CA ASP A 64 14.06 3.01 3.85
C ASP A 64 14.85 3.08 5.18
N GLU A 65 15.82 4.00 5.30
CA GLU A 65 16.54 4.25 6.56
C GLU A 65 15.64 4.82 7.66
N ARG A 66 14.75 5.76 7.32
CA ARG A 66 13.76 6.30 8.26
C ARG A 66 12.83 5.20 8.75
N ARG A 67 12.34 4.34 7.86
CA ARG A 67 11.49 3.19 8.22
C ARG A 67 12.20 2.24 9.18
N ALA A 68 13.45 1.86 8.88
CA ALA A 68 14.24 0.99 9.75
C ALA A 68 14.48 1.62 11.13
N ARG A 69 14.79 2.92 11.17
CA ARG A 69 14.94 3.66 12.43
C ARG A 69 13.65 3.66 13.24
N PHE A 70 12.51 3.94 12.61
CA PHE A 70 11.21 3.95 13.31
C PHE A 70 10.89 2.58 13.91
N VAL A 71 11.13 1.50 13.17
CA VAL A 71 11.03 0.12 13.68
C VAL A 71 11.90 -0.05 14.94
N SER A 72 13.18 0.36 14.91
CA SER A 72 14.08 0.26 16.06
C SER A 72 13.68 1.13 17.26
N GLU A 73 12.98 2.24 17.01
CA GLU A 73 12.51 3.18 18.03
C GLU A 73 11.09 2.86 18.53
N ALA A 74 10.46 1.78 18.04
CA ALA A 74 9.05 1.43 18.32
C ALA A 74 8.08 2.62 18.11
N ARG A 75 8.28 3.40 17.04
CA ARG A 75 7.44 4.54 16.67
C ARG A 75 6.44 4.17 15.59
N SER A 76 5.17 4.43 15.81
CA SER A 76 4.15 4.28 14.76
C SER A 76 4.46 5.13 13.53
N PHE A 77 4.24 4.60 12.32
CA PHE A 77 4.41 5.33 11.06
C PHE A 77 3.56 4.74 9.94
N SER A 78 3.45 5.50 8.86
CA SER A 78 2.76 5.05 7.65
C SER A 78 3.60 5.26 6.41
N PHE A 79 3.36 4.48 5.36
CA PHE A 79 4.01 4.71 4.06
C PHE A 79 3.17 4.19 2.89
N GLU A 80 3.40 4.78 1.72
CA GLU A 80 2.84 4.30 0.45
C GLU A 80 3.81 3.36 -0.29
N THR A 81 3.27 2.34 -0.94
CA THR A 81 4.05 1.44 -1.79
C THR A 81 3.26 0.95 -3.00
N VAL A 82 3.95 0.67 -4.10
CA VAL A 82 3.32 -0.05 -5.22
C VAL A 82 3.10 -1.52 -4.88
N LEU A 83 3.78 -2.04 -3.84
CA LEU A 83 3.79 -3.48 -3.48
C LEU A 83 4.25 -4.36 -4.65
N SER A 84 5.17 -3.89 -5.48
CA SER A 84 5.61 -4.62 -6.68
C SER A 84 6.91 -5.42 -6.48
N HIS A 85 7.35 -5.63 -5.25
CA HIS A 85 8.59 -6.32 -4.91
C HIS A 85 8.47 -7.05 -3.55
N PRO A 86 8.94 -8.31 -3.41
CA PRO A 86 8.81 -9.09 -2.18
C PRO A 86 9.42 -8.44 -0.93
N SER A 87 10.44 -7.59 -1.10
CA SER A 87 11.06 -6.88 0.04
C SER A 87 10.09 -6.03 0.86
N LYS A 88 8.95 -5.60 0.28
CA LYS A 88 7.95 -4.85 1.05
C LYS A 88 7.14 -5.75 1.98
N ILE A 89 6.95 -7.01 1.61
CA ILE A 89 6.33 -8.01 2.50
C ILE A 89 7.34 -8.44 3.56
N ALA A 90 8.61 -8.65 3.18
CA ALA A 90 9.68 -8.94 4.15
C ALA A 90 9.74 -7.84 5.23
N PHE A 91 9.70 -6.58 4.83
CA PHE A 91 9.66 -5.44 5.76
C PHE A 91 8.42 -5.46 6.67
N MET A 92 7.23 -5.79 6.15
CA MET A 92 6.03 -5.94 6.99
C MET A 92 6.23 -7.05 8.02
N ARG A 93 6.75 -8.22 7.63
CA ARG A 93 7.03 -9.32 8.56
C ARG A 93 8.09 -8.95 9.61
N GLU A 94 9.12 -8.21 9.22
CA GLU A 94 10.15 -7.70 10.15
C GLU A 94 9.54 -6.74 11.18
N ALA A 95 8.67 -5.82 10.75
CA ALA A 95 7.95 -4.94 11.66
C ALA A 95 7.02 -5.72 12.60
N GLN A 96 6.29 -6.72 12.09
CA GLN A 96 5.43 -7.59 12.90
C GLN A 96 6.24 -8.33 13.96
N ALA A 97 7.39 -8.89 13.59
CA ALA A 97 8.31 -9.55 14.51
C ALA A 97 8.90 -8.59 15.56
N ALA A 98 9.00 -7.29 15.25
CA ALA A 98 9.36 -6.22 16.18
C ALA A 98 8.19 -5.73 17.05
N GLY A 99 7.01 -6.38 16.97
CA GLY A 99 5.84 -6.08 17.80
C GLY A 99 4.88 -5.05 17.22
N TYR A 100 5.03 -4.67 15.95
CA TYR A 100 4.11 -3.73 15.30
C TYR A 100 2.74 -4.35 15.03
N TYR A 101 1.71 -3.54 15.20
CA TYR A 101 0.38 -3.77 14.65
C TYR A 101 0.32 -3.26 13.20
N ILE A 102 0.04 -4.13 12.25
CA ILE A 102 0.11 -3.82 10.82
C ILE A 102 -1.29 -3.68 10.23
N ILE A 103 -1.54 -2.50 9.64
CA ILE A 103 -2.79 -2.21 8.94
C ILE A 103 -2.47 -2.00 7.46
N LEU A 104 -3.00 -2.88 6.60
CA LEU A 104 -2.88 -2.79 5.16
C LEU A 104 -4.14 -2.19 4.54
N TYR A 105 -3.99 -1.03 3.91
CA TYR A 105 -4.98 -0.46 3.00
C TYR A 105 -4.52 -0.69 1.57
N TYR A 106 -5.20 -1.58 0.85
CA TYR A 106 -4.88 -1.86 -0.55
C TYR A 106 -5.92 -1.25 -1.49
N VAL A 107 -5.48 -0.64 -2.59
CA VAL A 107 -6.38 -0.09 -3.61
C VAL A 107 -5.92 -0.41 -5.02
N ALA A 108 -6.84 -0.96 -5.82
CA ALA A 108 -6.62 -1.29 -7.22
C ALA A 108 -7.79 -0.88 -8.11
N ILE A 109 -7.56 -1.03 -9.41
CA ILE A 109 -8.54 -0.85 -10.48
C ILE A 109 -8.47 -2.14 -11.31
N ALA A 110 -9.59 -2.60 -11.86
CA ALA A 110 -9.66 -3.87 -12.57
C ALA A 110 -8.79 -3.92 -13.83
N ASP A 111 -8.67 -2.80 -14.55
CA ASP A 111 -7.97 -2.71 -15.83
C ASP A 111 -6.68 -1.85 -15.72
N PRO A 112 -5.48 -2.43 -15.96
CA PRO A 112 -4.24 -1.68 -15.97
C PRO A 112 -4.18 -0.57 -17.04
N LEU A 113 -4.99 -0.61 -18.10
CA LEU A 113 -5.09 0.50 -19.06
C LEU A 113 -5.59 1.79 -18.40
N VAL A 114 -6.53 1.66 -17.46
CA VAL A 114 -7.03 2.80 -16.69
C VAL A 114 -5.93 3.37 -15.80
N ASN A 115 -5.07 2.52 -15.23
CA ASN A 115 -3.89 2.96 -14.48
C ASN A 115 -2.93 3.78 -15.36
N VAL A 116 -2.68 3.34 -16.59
CA VAL A 116 -1.84 4.05 -17.56
C VAL A 116 -2.42 5.42 -17.89
N ALA A 117 -3.71 5.46 -18.25
CA ALA A 117 -4.41 6.71 -18.55
C ALA A 117 -4.36 7.70 -17.37
N ARG A 118 -4.62 7.23 -16.15
CA ARG A 118 -4.56 8.07 -14.93
C ARG A 118 -3.15 8.60 -14.65
N VAL A 119 -2.10 7.85 -14.95
CA VAL A 119 -0.72 8.35 -14.82
C VAL A 119 -0.45 9.41 -15.89
N ALA A 120 -0.84 9.18 -17.15
CA ALA A 120 -0.69 10.16 -18.23
C ALA A 120 -1.41 11.48 -17.90
N ASP A 121 -2.65 11.43 -17.42
CA ASP A 121 -3.41 12.61 -16.99
C ASP A 121 -2.74 13.39 -15.86
N ARG A 122 -2.06 12.68 -14.94
CA ARG A 122 -1.31 13.30 -13.85
C ARG A 122 -0.01 13.94 -14.35
N VAL A 123 0.68 13.32 -15.29
CA VAL A 123 1.88 13.89 -15.93
C VAL A 123 1.52 15.17 -16.69
N ALA A 124 0.39 15.18 -17.40
CA ALA A 124 -0.14 16.38 -18.06
C ALA A 124 -0.43 17.53 -17.07
N LYS A 125 -0.62 17.22 -15.78
CA LYS A 125 -0.82 18.19 -14.68
C LYS A 125 0.46 18.48 -13.89
N GLY A 126 1.63 18.05 -14.37
CA GLY A 126 2.94 18.31 -13.76
C GLY A 126 3.39 17.30 -12.69
N GLY A 127 2.74 16.13 -12.58
CA GLY A 127 3.17 15.07 -11.66
C GLY A 127 4.24 14.14 -12.24
N HIS A 128 4.72 13.19 -11.42
CA HIS A 128 5.79 12.25 -11.81
C HIS A 128 5.36 11.25 -12.89
N ASP A 129 6.22 11.13 -13.91
CA ASP A 129 6.06 10.19 -15.02
C ASP A 129 6.59 8.79 -14.70
N VAL A 130 5.88 7.77 -15.18
CA VAL A 130 6.27 6.37 -15.07
C VAL A 130 5.99 5.72 -16.43
N PRO A 131 7.00 5.13 -17.10
CA PRO A 131 6.79 4.47 -18.39
C PRO A 131 5.67 3.42 -18.33
N GLU A 132 4.85 3.37 -19.38
CA GLU A 132 3.69 2.49 -19.46
C GLU A 132 4.03 1.02 -19.18
N GLU A 133 5.10 0.51 -19.79
CA GLU A 133 5.56 -0.86 -19.59
C GLU A 133 5.84 -1.15 -18.10
N LYS A 134 6.45 -0.19 -17.41
CA LYS A 134 6.74 -0.27 -15.99
C LYS A 134 5.46 -0.23 -15.15
N ILE A 135 4.44 0.53 -15.55
CA ILE A 135 3.12 0.53 -14.90
C ILE A 135 2.49 -0.85 -15.02
N ARG A 136 2.43 -1.43 -16.23
CA ARG A 136 1.84 -2.75 -16.48
C ARG A 136 2.57 -3.87 -15.73
N ALA A 137 3.90 -3.88 -15.78
CA ALA A 137 4.71 -4.86 -15.07
C ALA A 137 4.54 -4.74 -13.54
N ARG A 138 4.51 -3.52 -13.01
CA ARG A 138 4.27 -3.28 -11.57
C ARG A 138 2.85 -3.63 -11.16
N TYR A 139 1.85 -3.40 -12.02
CA TYR A 139 0.47 -3.81 -11.77
C TYR A 139 0.41 -5.32 -11.54
N GLN A 140 0.91 -6.12 -12.49
CA GLN A 140 0.91 -7.59 -12.37
C GLN A 140 1.58 -8.06 -11.08
N ARG A 141 2.80 -7.56 -10.79
CA ARG A 141 3.51 -7.90 -9.55
C ARG A 141 2.78 -7.46 -8.28
N SER A 142 2.15 -6.29 -8.29
CA SER A 142 1.39 -5.77 -7.15
C SER A 142 0.19 -6.65 -6.84
N MET A 143 -0.55 -7.04 -7.88
CA MET A 143 -1.72 -7.90 -7.73
C MET A 143 -1.33 -9.31 -7.25
N SER A 144 -0.22 -9.87 -7.77
CA SER A 144 0.25 -11.20 -7.33
C SER A 144 0.76 -11.24 -5.89
N LEU A 145 1.24 -10.11 -5.36
CA LEU A 145 1.77 -10.00 -4.00
C LEU A 145 0.69 -9.63 -2.96
N LEU A 146 -0.53 -9.32 -3.40
CA LEU A 146 -1.62 -8.87 -2.52
C LEU A 146 -1.95 -9.89 -1.42
N ALA A 147 -2.15 -11.16 -1.78
CA ALA A 147 -2.50 -12.18 -0.80
C ALA A 147 -1.40 -12.39 0.24
N GLU A 148 -0.13 -12.35 -0.17
CA GLU A 148 0.99 -12.50 0.76
C GLU A 148 1.13 -11.29 1.68
N ALA A 149 0.92 -10.07 1.17
CA ALA A 149 0.87 -8.86 1.99
C ALA A 149 -0.30 -8.87 2.98
N ALA A 150 -1.46 -9.39 2.58
CA ALA A 150 -2.61 -9.54 3.45
C ALA A 150 -2.34 -10.49 4.62
N ARG A 151 -1.51 -11.53 4.43
CA ARG A 151 -1.06 -12.43 5.51
C ARG A 151 -0.02 -11.81 6.43
N ALA A 152 0.73 -10.83 5.93
CA ALA A 152 1.72 -10.09 6.70
C ALA A 152 1.11 -8.87 7.43
N ALA A 153 -0.21 -8.80 7.54
CA ALA A 153 -0.92 -7.70 8.18
C ALA A 153 -1.97 -8.23 9.17
N ASP A 154 -2.17 -7.50 10.27
CA ASP A 154 -3.16 -7.83 11.30
C ASP A 154 -4.57 -7.34 10.91
N ARG A 155 -4.64 -6.24 10.13
CA ARG A 155 -5.87 -5.78 9.48
C ARG A 155 -5.65 -5.50 8.00
N VAL A 156 -6.65 -5.84 7.19
CA VAL A 156 -6.62 -5.61 5.74
C VAL A 156 -7.92 -5.00 5.27
N TYR A 157 -7.82 -3.88 4.56
CA TYR A 157 -8.93 -3.25 3.86
C TYR A 157 -8.59 -3.12 2.38
N VAL A 158 -9.42 -3.71 1.53
CA VAL A 158 -9.21 -3.71 0.07
C VAL A 158 -10.28 -2.87 -0.59
N PHE A 159 -9.84 -1.90 -1.39
CA PHE A 159 -10.70 -0.97 -2.12
C PHE A 159 -10.58 -1.18 -3.63
N ASP A 160 -11.72 -1.08 -4.32
CA ASP A 160 -11.79 -0.97 -5.77
C ASP A 160 -12.13 0.47 -6.17
N ASN A 161 -11.33 1.01 -7.10
CA ASN A 161 -11.50 2.35 -7.67
C ASN A 161 -11.89 2.29 -9.17
N SER A 162 -12.54 1.20 -9.59
CA SER A 162 -12.97 1.01 -10.98
C SER A 162 -14.27 1.73 -11.31
N GLY A 163 -15.00 2.23 -10.30
CA GLY A 163 -16.24 2.97 -10.48
C GLY A 163 -16.10 4.24 -11.32
N CYS A 164 -17.18 4.60 -12.02
CA CYS A 164 -17.27 5.87 -12.74
C CYS A 164 -17.06 7.05 -11.77
N GLY A 165 -16.40 8.12 -12.23
CA GLY A 165 -16.08 9.26 -11.37
C GLY A 165 -15.04 8.99 -10.27
N GLY A 166 -14.41 7.81 -10.25
CA GLY A 166 -13.47 7.44 -9.19
C GLY A 166 -14.15 7.03 -7.90
N GLU A 167 -15.42 6.59 -7.97
CA GLU A 167 -16.10 6.00 -6.83
C GLU A 167 -15.29 4.82 -6.29
N ARG A 168 -15.01 4.94 -5.00
CA ARG A 168 -14.12 4.06 -4.26
C ARG A 168 -14.96 3.19 -3.35
N ARG A 169 -14.82 1.88 -3.52
CA ARG A 169 -15.69 0.88 -2.90
C ARG A 169 -14.87 -0.03 -2.00
N LEU A 170 -15.28 -0.19 -0.74
CA LEU A 170 -14.71 -1.24 0.11
C LEU A 170 -15.16 -2.61 -0.41
N CYS A 171 -14.21 -3.47 -0.68
CA CYS A 171 -14.41 -4.80 -1.24
C CYS A 171 -14.29 -5.88 -0.18
N VAL A 172 -13.20 -5.80 0.60
CA VAL A 172 -12.85 -6.81 1.60
C VAL A 172 -12.37 -6.12 2.86
N ALA A 173 -12.86 -6.58 4.00
CA ALA A 173 -12.29 -6.28 5.31
C ALA A 173 -11.86 -7.60 5.99
N ILE A 174 -10.61 -7.68 6.41
CA ILE A 174 -10.06 -8.76 7.23
C ILE A 174 -9.64 -8.13 8.54
N GLU A 175 -10.25 -8.58 9.62
CA GLU A 175 -9.97 -8.14 10.98
C GLU A 175 -9.43 -9.32 11.79
N GLU A 176 -8.72 -9.03 12.88
CA GLU A 176 -8.07 -10.07 13.71
C GLU A 176 -9.02 -11.20 14.10
N GLY A 177 -8.58 -12.43 13.83
CA GLY A 177 -9.31 -13.64 14.15
C GLY A 177 -10.63 -13.82 13.38
N ARG A 178 -10.89 -13.00 12.35
CA ARG A 178 -12.13 -13.03 11.56
C ARG A 178 -11.86 -13.47 10.13
N LEU A 179 -12.81 -14.23 9.58
CA LEU A 179 -12.83 -14.52 8.15
C LEU A 179 -13.03 -13.22 7.35
N PRO A 180 -12.51 -13.15 6.11
CA PRO A 180 -12.72 -12.00 5.24
C PRO A 180 -14.22 -11.70 5.08
N THR A 181 -14.62 -10.47 5.43
CA THR A 181 -15.96 -9.97 5.11
C THR A 181 -15.92 -9.45 3.67
N LEU A 182 -16.77 -10.04 2.82
CA LEU A 182 -16.88 -9.70 1.41
C LEU A 182 -18.15 -8.88 1.19
N GLU A 183 -18.02 -7.68 0.63
CA GLU A 183 -19.20 -6.97 0.14
C GLU A 183 -19.79 -7.74 -1.08
N PRO A 184 -21.09 -7.62 -1.39
CA PRO A 184 -21.67 -8.28 -2.58
C PRO A 184 -20.99 -7.84 -3.88
N ASN A 185 -21.15 -8.56 -5.01
CA ASN A 185 -20.74 -8.07 -6.35
C ASN A 185 -19.27 -7.57 -6.45
N GLN A 186 -18.32 -8.33 -5.90
CA GLN A 186 -16.90 -7.95 -5.99
C GLN A 186 -16.37 -7.99 -7.42
N PRO A 187 -15.45 -7.09 -7.79
CA PRO A 187 -14.77 -7.20 -9.07
C PRO A 187 -13.94 -8.49 -9.11
N GLY A 188 -13.89 -9.14 -10.27
CA GLY A 188 -13.27 -10.46 -10.42
C GLY A 188 -11.80 -10.53 -9.98
N TRP A 189 -11.09 -9.39 -10.01
CA TRP A 189 -9.70 -9.32 -9.55
C TRP A 189 -9.56 -9.59 -8.05
N VAL A 190 -10.52 -9.19 -7.21
CA VAL A 190 -10.49 -9.42 -5.75
C VAL A 190 -10.53 -10.93 -5.49
N ARG A 191 -11.44 -11.63 -6.17
CA ARG A 191 -11.54 -13.08 -6.05
C ARG A 191 -10.23 -13.76 -6.47
N LYS A 192 -9.72 -13.40 -7.66
CA LYS A 192 -8.54 -14.02 -8.27
C LYS A 192 -7.25 -13.79 -7.49
N PHE A 193 -7.01 -12.56 -7.02
CA PHE A 193 -5.71 -12.16 -6.46
C PHE A 193 -5.66 -12.13 -4.92
N LEU A 194 -6.82 -12.17 -4.25
CA LEU A 194 -6.89 -12.17 -2.80
C LEU A 194 -7.59 -13.42 -2.27
N ILE A 195 -8.86 -13.64 -2.64
CA ILE A 195 -9.68 -14.67 -1.98
C ILE A 195 -9.21 -16.08 -2.30
N GLU A 196 -9.07 -16.42 -3.58
CA GLU A 196 -8.64 -17.76 -3.99
C GLU A 196 -7.28 -18.14 -3.41
N PRO A 197 -6.22 -17.29 -3.48
CA PRO A 197 -4.95 -17.57 -2.82
C PRO A 197 -5.06 -17.74 -1.31
N LEU A 198 -5.84 -16.90 -0.61
CA LEU A 198 -6.02 -17.01 0.85
C LEU A 198 -6.72 -18.32 1.25
N THR A 199 -7.63 -18.83 0.42
CA THR A 199 -8.36 -20.08 0.71
C THR A 199 -7.62 -21.34 0.27
N THR A 200 -6.79 -21.29 -0.77
CA THR A 200 -6.16 -22.48 -1.37
C THR A 200 -5.02 -23.05 -0.51
N GLU A 201 -4.31 -22.21 0.25
CA GLU A 201 -3.26 -22.66 1.19
C GLU A 201 -3.77 -22.88 2.63
N ALA A 202 -5.07 -22.71 2.87
CA ALA A 202 -5.71 -23.02 4.15
C ALA A 202 -6.16 -24.50 4.24
N ALA A 203 -5.89 -25.31 3.20
CA ALA A 203 -6.08 -26.75 3.25
C ALA A 203 -4.87 -27.41 3.94
N PRO A 204 -5.10 -28.32 4.91
CA PRO A 204 -4.08 -28.88 5.80
C PRO A 204 -3.02 -29.74 5.09
#